data_AF-A0A6J1VYE0-F1
#
_entry.id   AF-A0A6J1VYE0-F1
#
_cell.length_a   1.000
_cell.length_b   1.000
_cell.length_c   1.000
_cell.angle_alpha   90.00
_cell.angle_beta   90.00
_cell.angle_gamma   90.00
#
_symmetry.space_group_name_H-M   'P 1'
#
loop_
_entity.id
_entity.type
_entity.pdbx_description
1 polymer ?
#
loop_
_entity_poly.entity_id
_entity_poly.type
_entity_poly.pdbx_seq_one_letter_code
_entity_poly.pdbx_strand_id
1 'polypeptide(L)'
;MTDQSPFETDMLTLNRYVMEKGRRVKGATGELTQLLNSTLTAIKAISSAVRKAGLAHMYGIAGSVNVTGDEQKKLDMLSNSLVINMLQSSYSTCVLVSEENKEAIITPKEKRVSIWSNSVEKEWSLI
;
A
#
# COMPACT_ATOMS: atom_id res chain seq x y z
N MET A 1 19.54 32.88 30.30
CA MET A 1 19.66 31.42 30.43
C MET A 1 19.53 30.86 29.02
N THR A 2 20.65 30.46 28.43
CA THR A 2 20.67 29.88 27.08
C THR A 2 20.12 28.46 27.19
N ASP A 3 19.03 28.15 26.50
CA ASP A 3 18.49 26.80 26.44
C ASP A 3 19.53 25.89 25.79
N GLN A 4 20.19 25.05 26.60
CA GLN A 4 21.11 24.01 26.16
C GLN A 4 20.39 22.66 26.25
N SER A 5 19.20 22.57 25.67
CA SER A 5 18.62 21.26 25.40
C SER A 5 19.48 20.55 24.34
N PRO A 6 19.96 19.31 24.61
CA PRO A 6 20.68 18.55 23.58
C PRO A 6 19.75 18.33 22.39
N PHE A 7 20.27 18.49 21.17
CA PHE A 7 19.49 18.22 19.96
C PHE A 7 18.92 16.79 20.01
N GLU A 8 17.58 16.67 20.08
CA GLU A 8 16.93 15.37 19.97
C GLU A 8 17.12 14.83 18.55
N THR A 9 18.01 13.85 18.42
CA THR A 9 18.33 13.17 17.16
C THR A 9 17.54 11.88 16.98
N ASP A 10 16.86 11.40 18.02
CA ASP A 10 16.02 10.20 17.94
C ASP A 10 14.63 10.53 17.37
N MET A 11 14.53 10.55 16.04
CA MET A 11 13.25 10.75 15.36
C MET A 11 12.52 9.43 15.15
N LEU A 12 11.31 9.32 15.68
CA LEU A 12 10.43 8.19 15.44
C LEU A 12 9.83 8.25 14.03
N THR A 13 10.35 7.44 13.12
CA THR A 13 9.75 7.27 11.79
C THR A 13 8.62 6.25 11.81
N LEU A 14 7.68 6.36 10.86
CA LEU A 14 6.59 5.40 10.73
C LEU A 14 7.10 3.95 10.52
N ASN A 15 8.19 3.78 9.76
CA ASN A 15 8.79 2.45 9.58
C ASN A 15 9.33 1.90 10.92
N ARG A 16 10.04 2.74 11.70
CA ARG A 16 10.52 2.38 13.04
C ARG A 16 9.36 1.99 13.96
N TYR A 17 8.29 2.79 13.96
CA TYR A 17 7.09 2.52 14.75
C TYR A 17 6.43 1.18 14.38
N VAL A 18 6.21 0.93 13.08
CA VAL A 18 5.58 -0.30 12.59
C VAL A 18 6.44 -1.52 12.93
N MET A 19 7.76 -1.44 12.73
CA MET A 19 8.69 -2.51 13.08
C MET A 19 8.69 -2.80 14.58
N GLU A 20 8.70 -1.77 15.43
CA GLU A 20 8.70 -1.91 16.88
C GLU A 20 7.41 -2.52 17.40
N LYS A 21 6.26 -2.10 16.85
CA LYS A 21 4.95 -2.68 17.19
C LYS A 21 4.83 -4.12 16.72
N GLY A 22 5.27 -4.43 15.50
CA GLY A 22 5.27 -5.80 14.97
C GLY A 22 6.10 -6.75 15.82
N ARG A 23 7.27 -6.32 16.31
CA ARG A 23 8.13 -7.13 17.20
C ARG A 23 7.51 -7.44 18.56
N ARG A 24 6.60 -6.59 19.05
CA ARG A 24 5.94 -6.79 20.36
C ARG A 24 4.82 -7.85 20.31
N VAL A 25 4.38 -8.25 19.12
CA VAL A 25 3.32 -9.26 18.94
C VAL A 25 3.96 -10.64 18.85
N LYS A 26 3.63 -11.54 19.79
CA LYS A 26 4.08 -12.94 19.76
C LYS A 26 3.48 -13.64 18.54
N GLY A 27 4.32 -14.26 17.71
CA GLY A 27 3.89 -14.97 16.49
C GLY A 27 3.72 -14.07 15.26
N ALA A 28 4.13 -12.80 15.30
CA ALA A 28 4.10 -11.95 14.13
C ALA A 28 5.04 -12.47 13.02
N THR A 29 4.46 -12.75 11.85
CA THR A 29 5.15 -13.19 10.63
C THR A 29 5.91 -12.05 9.94
N GLY A 30 5.55 -10.80 10.23
CA GLY A 30 6.11 -9.61 9.58
C GLY A 30 5.41 -9.21 8.28
N GLU A 31 4.42 -9.98 7.81
CA GLU A 31 3.66 -9.71 6.59
C GLU A 31 2.96 -8.34 6.64
N LEU A 32 2.31 -8.01 7.76
CA LEU A 32 1.67 -6.71 7.93
C LEU A 32 2.68 -5.56 7.88
N THR A 33 3.87 -5.74 8.46
CA THR A 33 4.95 -4.75 8.39
C THR A 33 5.44 -4.56 6.95
N GLN A 34 5.56 -5.65 6.19
CA GLN A 34 5.94 -5.60 4.78
C GLN A 34 4.89 -4.92 3.92
N LEU A 35 3.61 -5.26 4.13
CA LEU A 35 2.47 -4.61 3.48
C LEU A 35 2.46 -3.10 3.72
N LEU A 36 2.57 -2.68 4.99
CA LEU A 36 2.58 -1.26 5.36
C LEU A 36 3.77 -0.53 4.74
N ASN A 37 4.96 -1.14 4.70
CA ASN A 37 6.13 -0.55 4.08
C ASN A 37 5.99 -0.40 2.55
N SER A 38 5.38 -1.38 1.87
CA SER A 38 5.06 -1.29 0.45
C SER A 38 4.06 -0.16 0.18
N THR A 39 3.00 -0.04 0.99
CA THR A 39 2.03 1.05 0.88
C THR A 39 2.68 2.42 1.06
N LEU A 40 3.57 2.56 2.06
CA LEU A 40 4.30 3.82 2.28
C LEU A 40 5.20 4.19 1.12
N THR A 41 5.82 3.20 0.48
CA THR A 41 6.64 3.41 -0.70
C THR A 41 5.80 3.86 -1.88
N ALA A 42 4.61 3.25 -2.09
CA ALA A 42 3.66 3.68 -3.11
C ALA A 42 3.22 5.14 -2.90
N ILE A 43 2.86 5.51 -1.66
CA ILE A 43 2.44 6.88 -1.33
C ILE A 43 3.57 7.89 -1.60
N LYS A 44 4.82 7.57 -1.25
CA LYS A 44 5.97 8.43 -1.55
C LYS A 44 6.21 8.58 -3.05
N ALA A 45 6.07 7.49 -3.81
CA ALA A 45 6.18 7.51 -5.26
C ALA A 45 5.10 8.37 -5.90
N ILE A 46 3.84 8.22 -5.47
CA ILE A 46 2.71 9.06 -5.90
C ILE A 46 2.97 10.52 -5.56
N SER A 47 3.38 10.84 -4.33
CA SER A 47 3.67 12.22 -3.92
C SER A 47 4.77 12.84 -4.79
N SER A 48 5.82 12.08 -5.10
CA SER A 48 6.88 12.50 -6.02
C SER A 48 6.35 12.73 -7.43
N ALA A 49 5.49 11.84 -7.92
CA ALA A 49 4.86 11.95 -9.23
C ALA A 49 3.93 13.17 -9.32
N VAL A 50 3.10 13.43 -8.31
CA VAL A 50 2.21 14.62 -8.24
C VAL A 50 3.04 15.90 -8.29
N ARG A 51 4.11 15.99 -7.50
CA ARG A 51 4.99 17.18 -7.50
C ARG A 51 5.65 17.42 -8.85
N LYS A 52 5.96 16.36 -9.59
CA LYS A 52 6.56 16.42 -10.93
C LYS A 52 5.53 16.48 -12.07
N ALA A 53 4.26 16.23 -11.79
CA ALA A 53 3.21 16.14 -12.80
C ALA A 53 3.04 17.44 -13.59
N GLY A 54 3.30 18.59 -12.95
CA GLY A 54 3.30 19.90 -13.62
C GLY A 54 4.42 20.12 -14.61
N LEU A 55 5.58 19.50 -14.38
CA LEU A 55 6.73 19.57 -15.29
C LEU A 55 6.67 18.50 -16.38
N ALA A 56 6.04 17.36 -16.07
CA ALA A 56 5.92 16.22 -16.97
C ALA A 56 4.64 16.22 -17.83
N HIS A 57 3.91 17.35 -17.89
CA HIS A 57 2.63 17.50 -18.60
C HIS A 57 1.59 16.40 -18.27
N MET A 58 1.62 15.87 -17.05
CA MET A 58 0.75 14.76 -16.63
C MET A 58 -0.63 15.20 -16.16
N TYR A 59 -0.95 16.51 -16.24
CA TYR A 59 -2.28 17.06 -15.98
C TYR A 59 -3.25 16.95 -17.17
N GLY A 60 -2.82 16.35 -18.28
CA GLY A 60 -3.70 16.11 -19.43
C GLY A 60 -4.68 14.94 -19.23
N ILE A 61 -5.78 14.99 -19.96
CA ILE A 61 -6.77 13.91 -20.06
C ILE A 61 -6.06 12.65 -20.60
N ALA A 62 -6.34 11.48 -20.02
CA ALA A 62 -5.77 10.22 -20.49
C ALA A 62 -6.33 9.76 -21.85
N GLY A 63 -7.39 10.41 -22.35
CA GLY A 63 -8.18 9.97 -23.50
C GLY A 63 -8.98 8.69 -23.24
N SER A 64 -9.01 8.24 -21.98
CA SER A 64 -9.65 7.01 -21.50
C SER A 64 -10.88 7.39 -20.66
N VAL A 65 -12.03 6.81 -20.98
CA VAL A 65 -13.27 6.93 -20.19
C VAL A 65 -13.25 5.86 -19.12
N ASN A 66 -13.39 6.26 -17.85
CA ASN A 66 -13.31 5.34 -16.73
C ASN A 66 -14.51 4.39 -16.69
N VAL A 67 -14.39 3.33 -15.89
CA VAL A 67 -15.44 2.31 -15.67
C VAL A 67 -16.76 2.89 -15.14
N THR A 68 -16.68 4.05 -14.49
CA THR A 68 -17.79 4.84 -13.92
C THR A 68 -18.32 5.92 -14.87
N GLY A 69 -17.68 6.15 -16.03
CA GLY A 69 -18.11 7.11 -17.05
C GLY A 69 -17.43 8.48 -17.01
N ASP A 70 -16.53 8.73 -16.05
CA ASP A 70 -15.78 10.00 -15.94
C ASP A 70 -14.50 10.03 -16.79
N GLU A 71 -14.05 11.24 -17.14
CA GLU A 71 -12.75 11.44 -17.79
C GLU A 71 -11.60 11.06 -16.83
N GLN A 72 -10.89 9.99 -17.16
CA GLN A 72 -9.78 9.51 -16.35
C GLN A 72 -8.55 10.40 -16.54
N LYS A 73 -7.94 10.86 -15.43
CA LYS A 73 -6.70 11.64 -15.52
C LYS A 73 -5.50 10.70 -15.61
N LYS A 74 -4.45 11.12 -16.32
CA LYS A 74 -3.19 10.34 -16.42
C LYS A 74 -2.56 10.05 -15.05
N LEU A 75 -2.76 10.95 -14.10
CA LEU A 75 -2.26 10.79 -12.73
C LEU A 75 -2.97 9.66 -11.97
N ASP A 76 -4.26 9.42 -12.25
CA ASP A 76 -5.05 8.40 -11.57
C ASP A 76 -4.63 7.01 -12.08
N MET A 77 -4.46 6.85 -13.40
CA MET A 77 -3.88 5.62 -13.99
C MET A 77 -2.49 5.30 -13.45
N LEU A 78 -1.63 6.32 -13.32
CA LEU A 78 -0.29 6.16 -12.76
C LEU A 78 -0.34 5.73 -11.30
N SER A 79 -1.18 6.39 -10.49
CA SER A 79 -1.30 6.10 -9.07
C SER A 79 -1.82 4.69 -8.84
N ASN A 80 -2.85 4.28 -9.60
CA ASN A 80 -3.37 2.93 -9.58
C ASN A 80 -2.30 1.89 -9.92
N SER A 81 -1.56 2.10 -11.01
CA SER A 81 -0.47 1.22 -11.44
C SER A 81 0.64 1.10 -10.38
N LEU A 82 1.02 2.22 -9.75
CA LEU A 82 2.03 2.23 -8.69
C LEU A 82 1.56 1.45 -7.46
N VAL A 83 0.33 1.66 -7.02
CA VAL A 83 -0.23 0.95 -5.85
C VAL A 83 -0.31 -0.55 -6.11
N ILE A 84 -0.87 -0.97 -7.25
CA ILE A 84 -0.98 -2.39 -7.61
C ILE A 84 0.40 -3.04 -7.64
N ASN A 85 1.37 -2.43 -8.31
CA ASN A 85 2.72 -2.98 -8.43
C ASN A 85 3.43 -3.10 -7.07
N MET A 86 3.28 -2.10 -6.19
CA MET A 86 3.90 -2.11 -4.86
C MET A 86 3.20 -3.10 -3.90
N LEU A 87 1.88 -3.24 -3.99
CA LEU A 87 1.13 -4.18 -3.17
C LEU A 87 1.33 -5.63 -3.62
N GLN A 88 1.45 -5.88 -4.93
CA GLN A 88 1.82 -7.20 -5.45
C GLN A 88 3.27 -7.58 -5.11
N SER A 89 4.19 -6.62 -5.06
CA SER A 89 5.58 -6.87 -4.64
C SER A 89 5.75 -7.02 -3.13
N SER A 90 4.72 -6.75 -2.33
CA SER A 90 4.73 -6.95 -0.88
C SER A 90 4.60 -8.42 -0.45
N TYR A 91 4.26 -9.30 -1.40
CA TYR A 91 3.95 -10.73 -1.18
C TYR A 91 2.85 -11.04 -0.15
N SER A 92 2.20 -9.99 0.39
CA SER A 92 1.28 -10.08 1.53
C SER A 92 -0.18 -9.83 1.12
N THR A 93 -0.48 -9.83 -0.19
CA THR A 93 -1.82 -9.56 -0.73
C THR A 93 -2.32 -10.72 -1.59
N CYS A 94 -3.59 -11.07 -1.45
CA CYS A 94 -4.23 -12.14 -2.21
C CYS A 94 -5.18 -11.61 -3.29
N VAL A 95 -5.93 -10.55 -2.98
CA VAL A 95 -6.90 -9.89 -3.85
C VAL A 95 -6.79 -8.38 -3.65
N LEU A 96 -6.79 -7.63 -4.75
CA LEU A 96 -6.79 -6.17 -4.75
C LEU A 96 -8.03 -5.69 -5.52
N VAL A 97 -8.75 -4.73 -4.95
CA VAL A 97 -9.90 -4.08 -5.59
C VAL A 97 -9.59 -2.58 -5.65
N SER A 98 -9.78 -1.99 -6.82
CA SER A 98 -9.53 -0.57 -7.08
C SER A 98 -10.70 0.00 -7.87
N GLU A 99 -11.06 1.25 -7.60
CA GLU A 99 -12.08 1.98 -8.35
C GLU A 99 -11.76 2.03 -9.86
N GLU A 100 -10.47 2.08 -10.20
CA GLU A 100 -9.98 2.12 -11.58
C GLU A 100 -10.03 0.75 -12.29
N ASN A 101 -10.36 -0.33 -11.58
CA ASN A 101 -10.38 -1.68 -12.11
C ASN A 101 -11.77 -2.33 -11.93
N LYS A 102 -12.42 -2.63 -13.06
CA LYS A 102 -13.72 -3.35 -13.09
C LYS A 102 -13.66 -4.72 -12.42
N GLU A 103 -12.56 -5.42 -12.60
CA GLU A 103 -12.36 -6.77 -12.09
C GLU A 103 -11.37 -6.77 -10.92
N ALA A 104 -11.60 -7.67 -9.96
CA ALA A 104 -10.69 -7.87 -8.85
C ALA A 104 -9.34 -8.41 -9.36
N ILE A 105 -8.25 -7.77 -8.95
CA ILE A 105 -6.90 -8.18 -9.33
C ILE A 105 -6.46 -9.27 -8.37
N ILE A 106 -6.30 -10.48 -8.90
CA ILE A 106 -5.87 -11.65 -8.15
C ILE A 106 -4.34 -11.72 -8.18
N THR A 107 -3.70 -11.63 -7.01
CA THR A 107 -2.24 -11.76 -6.92
C THR A 107 -1.82 -13.20 -7.25
N PRO A 108 -0.80 -13.43 -8.09
CA PRO A 108 -0.31 -14.78 -8.45
C PRO A 108 0.07 -15.60 -7.21
N LYS A 109 -0.15 -16.92 -7.25
CA LYS A 109 0.13 -17.81 -6.10
C LYS A 109 1.60 -17.77 -5.66
N GLU A 110 2.55 -17.58 -6.58
CA GLU A 110 3.97 -17.43 -6.24
C GLU A 110 4.28 -16.18 -5.41
N LYS A 111 3.39 -15.18 -5.44
CA LYS A 111 3.50 -13.94 -4.67
C LYS A 111 2.58 -13.89 -3.45
N ARG A 112 2.01 -15.03 -3.04
CA ARG A 112 1.20 -15.12 -1.82
C ARG A 112 2.04 -15.77 -0.72
N VAL A 113 2.26 -15.07 0.39
CA VAL A 113 2.61 -15.79 1.61
C VAL A 113 1.35 -16.53 2.07
N SER A 114 1.48 -17.85 2.20
CA SER A 114 0.41 -18.76 2.56
C SER A 114 -0.06 -18.49 3.98
N ILE A 115 -1.17 -17.75 4.12
CA ILE A 115 -1.97 -17.81 5.35
C ILE A 115 -2.52 -19.24 5.42
N TRP A 116 -2.09 -19.99 6.43
CA TRP A 116 -2.63 -21.30 6.75
C TRP A 116 -4.11 -21.14 7.06
N SER A 117 -4.99 -21.50 6.12
CA SER A 117 -6.43 -21.63 6.39
C SER A 117 -6.65 -22.92 7.14
N ASN A 118 -6.60 -22.83 8.47
CA ASN A 118 -7.21 -23.83 9.33
C ASN A 118 -7.49 -23.17 10.67
N SER A 119 -8.62 -22.47 10.78
CA SER A 119 -9.42 -22.30 12.00
C SER A 119 -10.54 -21.24 11.84
N VAL A 120 -11.31 -21.23 10.74
CA VAL A 120 -12.58 -20.48 10.68
C VAL A 120 -13.63 -21.22 9.83
N GLU A 121 -13.70 -22.55 9.92
CA GLU A 121 -14.73 -23.33 9.21
C GLU A 121 -15.60 -24.18 10.17
N LYS A 122 -15.40 -24.05 11.50
CA LYS A 122 -16.14 -24.84 12.50
C LYS A 122 -17.16 -24.08 13.35
N GLU A 123 -17.29 -22.76 13.25
CA GLU A 123 -18.20 -22.00 14.12
C GLU A 123 -19.54 -21.58 13.49
N TRP A 124 -19.76 -21.84 12.20
CA TRP A 124 -21.04 -21.53 11.54
C TRP A 124 -22.01 -22.72 11.41
N SER A 125 -21.83 -23.77 12.22
CA SER A 125 -22.77 -24.92 12.28
C SER A 125 -23.61 -24.99 13.56
N LEU A 126 -23.52 -24.00 14.47
CA LEU A 126 -24.26 -24.03 15.74
C LEU A 126 -24.87 -22.69 16.19
N ILE A 127 -25.15 -21.76 15.27
CA ILE A 127 -26.04 -20.61 15.55
C ILE A 127 -26.95 -20.37 14.36
#